data_AF-A0A2T7E7I6-F1
#
_entry.id   AF-A0A2T7E7I6-F1
#
_cell.length_a   1.000
_cell.length_b   1.000
_cell.length_c   1.000
_cell.angle_alpha   90.00
_cell.angle_beta   90.00
_cell.angle_gamma   90.00
#
_symmetry.space_group_name_H-M   'P 1'
#
loop_
_entity.id
_entity.type
_entity.pdbx_description
1 polymer ?
#
loop_
_entity_poly.entity_id
_entity_poly.type
_entity_poly.pdbx_seq_one_letter_code
_entity_poly.pdbx_strand_id
1 'polypeptide(L)'
;MQTSKTRNGPSDAPQKTSPRTPRASRVAKTGGNETDSTGVTPTRTPTDRSLKVTERRSPRSPITEKKRPSRLSELESKVSHLQDELKKAKEQLSSSEARRRHAQQEAEEAKKQEQAATTKLEDLQNQLDESSTAEESCLQELRKISQERDRAWESELEAVQKQHSVDATALSSAMSEIQRLKQQLEATSESDAARAKQCEYAETEIEGLKQEMEIRLATIEGLKVNIGESDKAAAEANAIANEAKQQLETAKATIDSFIAEGFHMQDRLRARDMELNESKARIALLEEDLKKAQDMANTNVSFGNPEPESLKNVVTTADADGFCESSDQEIEHLRTALEVAEIRYQEEQTRMTIETKTAYEMLENMKAEYMRRVGELELELKNKNDALMEAMAAACAAGKTQQDPHKPDAIQPELEAKLMWSITDNAELKASLMDKENALQSLAEENETLKLQAGRTEAELQQKYEAVVAELELAKAAEQDVRMRLGLVTEEADKSSRRAARASEQLDAVQAASGEMEAELRRLRVQSDQWRKAAEAAAAALSGGSGGGDNNGIGKTVERTGSLEPEYNNSIGGKLMSSPFSDDVDEESPSGVTAACCGG
;
A
#
# COMPACT_ATOMS: atom_id res chain seq x y z
N MET A 1 3.20 -17.04 36.63
CA MET A 1 2.47 -17.37 37.89
C MET A 1 2.41 -18.89 38.05
N GLN A 2 1.67 -19.41 39.03
CA GLN A 2 1.81 -20.79 39.52
C GLN A 2 1.15 -21.88 38.67
N THR A 3 1.61 -23.10 38.95
CA THR A 3 1.27 -24.41 38.36
C THR A 3 -0.18 -24.88 38.56
N SER A 4 -0.64 -25.75 37.67
CA SER A 4 -1.20 -27.06 38.09
C SER A 4 -1.02 -28.12 36.99
N LYS A 5 -0.80 -29.40 37.37
CA LYS A 5 -0.47 -30.51 36.45
C LYS A 5 -0.82 -31.87 37.07
N THR A 6 -1.93 -32.48 36.65
CA THR A 6 -2.34 -33.83 37.13
C THR A 6 -3.40 -34.45 36.20
N ARG A 7 -3.72 -35.76 36.25
CA ARG A 7 -2.92 -37.00 36.03
C ARG A 7 -3.88 -38.21 36.04
N ASN A 8 -3.63 -39.23 35.21
CA ASN A 8 -4.28 -40.57 35.18
C ASN A 8 -5.74 -40.63 34.67
N GLY A 9 -6.03 -41.69 33.90
CA GLY A 9 -7.27 -42.48 34.03
C GLY A 9 -6.87 -43.88 34.51
N PRO A 10 -7.53 -44.97 34.08
CA PRO A 10 -8.94 -45.17 33.77
C PRO A 10 -9.61 -46.06 34.86
N SER A 11 -10.93 -46.32 34.79
CA SER A 11 -11.47 -47.55 35.41
C SER A 11 -12.87 -47.95 34.92
N ASP A 12 -13.18 -49.20 35.23
CA ASP A 12 -14.37 -50.01 34.92
C ASP A 12 -15.61 -49.63 35.77
N ALA A 13 -16.74 -50.27 35.50
CA ALA A 13 -18.03 -50.07 36.16
C ALA A 13 -18.10 -50.59 37.62
N PRO A 14 -19.11 -50.13 38.38
CA PRO A 14 -19.82 -51.08 39.24
C PRO A 14 -21.35 -50.93 39.26
N GLN A 15 -22.03 -52.04 39.54
CA GLN A 15 -23.47 -52.14 39.78
C GLN A 15 -23.95 -51.33 41.01
N LYS A 16 -25.21 -50.84 40.97
CA LYS A 16 -26.13 -50.54 42.10
C LYS A 16 -27.46 -49.97 41.59
N THR A 17 -28.64 -50.14 42.18
CA THR A 17 -29.17 -51.10 43.19
C THR A 17 -30.71 -51.01 43.21
N SER A 18 -31.42 -52.11 43.44
CA SER A 18 -32.77 -52.04 44.03
C SER A 18 -32.65 -51.71 45.53
N PRO A 19 -33.57 -50.94 46.15
CA PRO A 19 -34.66 -51.62 46.87
C PRO A 19 -36.00 -50.85 47.09
N ARG A 20 -37.09 -51.63 47.15
CA ARG A 20 -38.14 -51.61 48.22
C ARG A 20 -38.99 -50.34 48.46
N THR A 21 -40.27 -50.51 48.12
CA THR A 21 -41.52 -49.81 48.54
C THR A 21 -41.61 -49.32 50.00
N PRO A 22 -42.46 -48.31 50.30
CA PRO A 22 -43.80 -48.63 50.84
C PRO A 22 -44.97 -47.64 50.55
N ARG A 23 -46.21 -48.19 50.52
CA ARG A 23 -47.53 -47.72 51.04
C ARG A 23 -48.02 -46.25 50.93
N ALA A 24 -49.33 -45.94 51.05
CA ALA A 24 -50.63 -46.57 50.69
C ALA A 24 -51.81 -45.85 51.40
N SER A 25 -52.94 -45.64 50.72
CA SER A 25 -54.31 -45.53 51.29
C SER A 25 -55.34 -45.60 50.15
N ARG A 26 -56.54 -46.21 50.21
CA ARG A 26 -57.29 -46.99 51.23
C ARG A 26 -57.90 -48.24 50.53
N VAL A 27 -57.81 -49.45 51.09
CA VAL A 27 -58.88 -50.20 51.84
C VAL A 27 -60.08 -50.62 50.94
N ALA A 28 -60.58 -51.87 50.91
CA ALA A 28 -60.44 -53.04 51.82
C ALA A 28 -60.02 -54.36 51.12
N LYS A 29 -60.00 -55.50 51.84
CA LYS A 29 -59.40 -56.78 51.39
C LYS A 29 -59.95 -58.04 52.10
N THR A 30 -60.36 -59.05 51.32
CA THR A 30 -60.56 -60.50 51.63
C THR A 30 -60.59 -61.24 50.27
N GLY A 31 -60.08 -62.45 50.04
CA GLY A 31 -59.50 -63.51 50.89
C GLY A 31 -60.54 -64.54 51.35
N GLY A 32 -60.45 -65.84 51.05
CA GLY A 32 -59.54 -66.59 50.16
C GLY A 32 -59.59 -68.12 50.39
N ASN A 33 -59.03 -68.90 49.45
CA ASN A 33 -58.72 -70.35 49.53
C ASN A 33 -59.91 -71.36 49.57
N GLU A 34 -59.57 -72.66 49.60
CA GLU A 34 -60.33 -73.79 49.06
C GLU A 34 -60.92 -74.77 50.11
N THR A 35 -61.40 -75.93 49.62
CA THR A 35 -61.76 -77.20 50.32
C THR A 35 -63.08 -77.32 51.09
N ASP A 36 -63.99 -78.07 50.46
CA ASP A 36 -64.75 -79.23 50.98
C ASP A 36 -65.69 -79.20 52.21
N SER A 37 -66.92 -79.63 51.92
CA SER A 37 -67.73 -80.61 52.66
C SER A 37 -68.44 -80.27 53.99
N THR A 38 -69.76 -80.39 53.90
CA THR A 38 -70.72 -80.91 54.91
C THR A 38 -71.04 -80.12 56.20
N GLY A 39 -72.33 -79.83 56.38
CA GLY A 39 -73.02 -79.94 57.68
C GLY A 39 -73.96 -78.79 58.09
N VAL A 40 -75.11 -78.98 58.77
CA VAL A 40 -76.22 -79.98 58.62
C VAL A 40 -77.42 -79.61 59.52
N THR A 41 -78.65 -79.50 58.96
CA THR A 41 -79.98 -79.58 59.66
C THR A 41 -80.31 -78.49 60.72
N PRO A 42 -81.51 -78.44 61.37
CA PRO A 42 -82.72 -79.27 61.22
C PRO A 42 -84.09 -78.54 61.14
N THR A 43 -85.04 -79.12 60.36
CA THR A 43 -86.47 -79.16 60.78
C THR A 43 -87.13 -80.46 60.34
N ARG A 44 -87.93 -81.07 61.23
CA ARG A 44 -88.62 -82.37 61.09
C ARG A 44 -89.90 -82.33 61.95
N THR A 45 -90.99 -83.05 61.71
CA THR A 45 -91.41 -83.97 60.62
C THR A 45 -92.89 -83.62 60.27
N PRO A 46 -93.88 -84.45 59.86
CA PRO A 46 -93.96 -85.88 59.46
C PRO A 46 -94.41 -86.07 57.97
N THR A 47 -94.33 -87.22 57.30
CA THR A 47 -94.36 -88.63 57.70
C THR A 47 -95.70 -89.10 58.27
N ASP A 48 -96.76 -89.10 57.45
CA ASP A 48 -97.81 -90.10 57.68
C ASP A 48 -98.17 -90.95 56.47
N ARG A 49 -98.27 -92.23 56.81
CA ARG A 49 -98.90 -93.39 56.19
C ARG A 49 -99.64 -93.22 54.85
N SER A 50 -99.13 -94.00 53.89
CA SER A 50 -99.90 -95.07 53.22
C SER A 50 -100.90 -94.67 52.12
N LEU A 51 -101.31 -95.55 51.19
CA LEU A 51 -101.07 -97.00 51.04
C LEU A 51 -100.48 -97.35 49.66
N LYS A 52 -99.53 -98.30 49.63
CA LYS A 52 -99.33 -99.17 48.48
C LYS A 52 -100.09 -100.47 48.76
N VAL A 53 -101.37 -100.53 48.38
CA VAL A 53 -102.20 -101.74 48.53
C VAL A 53 -102.50 -102.35 47.18
N THR A 54 -101.80 -103.44 46.92
CA THR A 54 -102.30 -104.55 46.11
C THR A 54 -103.63 -105.01 46.69
N GLU A 55 -104.73 -104.97 45.94
CA GLU A 55 -105.56 -106.15 45.68
C GLU A 55 -106.73 -105.89 44.71
N ARG A 56 -106.86 -106.79 43.72
CA ARG A 56 -108.11 -107.37 43.19
C ARG A 56 -109.32 -106.43 43.04
N ARG A 57 -109.63 -106.00 41.80
CA ARG A 57 -110.49 -106.76 40.85
C ARG A 57 -110.00 -106.51 39.41
N SER A 58 -110.16 -107.33 38.36
CA SER A 58 -110.84 -108.64 38.14
C SER A 58 -110.99 -109.54 39.37
N PRO A 59 -112.20 -110.06 39.70
CA PRO A 59 -113.30 -110.42 38.78
C PRO A 59 -114.53 -109.47 38.88
N ARG A 60 -115.63 -109.57 38.12
CA ARG A 60 -116.40 -110.74 37.67
C ARG A 60 -117.16 -110.51 36.35
N SER A 61 -117.08 -111.48 35.45
CA SER A 61 -118.29 -112.15 34.92
C SER A 61 -118.74 -113.23 35.93
N PRO A 62 -119.99 -113.74 35.92
CA PRO A 62 -121.21 -113.31 35.21
C PRO A 62 -122.24 -112.71 36.23
N ILE A 63 -123.58 -112.59 36.06
CA ILE A 63 -124.59 -113.31 35.26
C ILE A 63 -125.91 -112.48 35.10
N THR A 64 -126.78 -112.84 34.13
CA THR A 64 -128.19 -112.41 33.90
C THR A 64 -128.59 -110.91 33.71
N GLU A 65 -128.87 -110.56 32.45
CA GLU A 65 -130.10 -109.90 31.90
C GLU A 65 -130.71 -108.53 32.39
N LYS A 66 -130.79 -107.58 31.43
CA LYS A 66 -131.93 -106.68 31.06
C LYS A 66 -132.29 -105.37 31.85
N LYS A 67 -131.83 -104.24 31.26
CA LYS A 67 -132.55 -102.96 30.91
C LYS A 67 -132.94 -101.84 31.95
N ARG A 68 -132.15 -100.73 31.93
CA ARG A 68 -132.52 -99.26 31.81
C ARG A 68 -133.44 -98.57 32.88
N PRO A 69 -133.59 -97.21 32.92
CA PRO A 69 -132.85 -96.09 32.27
C PRO A 69 -132.47 -94.86 33.17
N SER A 70 -131.48 -94.03 32.77
CA SER A 70 -131.41 -92.53 32.89
C SER A 70 -129.98 -92.00 32.63
N ARG A 71 -129.77 -90.90 31.89
CA ARG A 71 -128.38 -90.45 31.51
C ARG A 71 -128.18 -88.98 31.05
N LEU A 72 -129.12 -88.04 31.26
CA LEU A 72 -129.13 -86.76 30.51
C LEU A 72 -128.54 -85.54 31.26
N SER A 73 -129.11 -85.09 32.38
CA SER A 73 -128.77 -83.79 32.99
C SER A 73 -127.31 -83.66 33.46
N GLU A 74 -126.63 -84.77 33.75
CA GLU A 74 -125.20 -84.81 34.07
C GLU A 74 -124.29 -84.46 32.86
N LEU A 75 -124.82 -84.54 31.64
CA LEU A 75 -124.13 -84.10 30.42
C LEU A 75 -124.32 -82.60 30.18
N GLU A 76 -125.47 -82.05 30.56
CA GLU A 76 -125.87 -80.67 30.30
C GLU A 76 -125.07 -79.66 31.16
N SER A 77 -124.89 -79.96 32.45
CA SER A 77 -124.01 -79.17 33.33
C SER A 77 -122.54 -79.24 32.89
N LYS A 78 -122.08 -80.40 32.39
CA LYS A 78 -120.74 -80.54 31.79
C LYS A 78 -120.59 -79.75 30.50
N VAL A 79 -121.63 -79.66 29.67
CA VAL A 79 -121.64 -78.80 28.47
C VAL A 79 -121.52 -77.33 28.84
N SER A 80 -122.28 -76.84 29.83
CA SER A 80 -122.13 -75.45 30.30
C SER A 80 -120.74 -75.17 30.86
N HIS A 81 -120.21 -76.07 31.69
CA HIS A 81 -118.87 -75.94 32.26
C HIS A 81 -117.79 -75.90 31.17
N LEU A 82 -117.88 -76.78 30.15
CA LEU A 82 -116.97 -76.80 29.00
C LEU A 82 -117.14 -75.56 28.09
N GLN A 83 -118.32 -74.95 28.02
CA GLN A 83 -118.53 -73.69 27.29
C GLN A 83 -117.86 -72.51 28.01
N ASP A 84 -117.96 -72.43 29.34
CA ASP A 84 -117.28 -71.41 30.14
C ASP A 84 -115.76 -71.62 30.16
N GLU A 85 -115.28 -72.86 30.24
CA GLU A 85 -113.85 -73.17 30.07
C GLU A 85 -113.36 -72.84 28.67
N LEU A 86 -114.13 -73.12 27.61
CA LEU A 86 -113.80 -72.72 26.25
C LEU A 86 -113.77 -71.19 26.08
N LYS A 87 -114.67 -70.46 26.75
CA LYS A 87 -114.66 -68.99 26.77
C LYS A 87 -113.42 -68.47 27.48
N LYS A 88 -113.13 -68.97 28.69
CA LYS A 88 -111.93 -68.62 29.47
C LYS A 88 -110.64 -68.98 28.73
N ALA A 89 -110.60 -70.11 28.02
CA ALA A 89 -109.48 -70.49 27.18
C ALA A 89 -109.31 -69.58 25.95
N LYS A 90 -110.40 -69.10 25.34
CA LYS A 90 -110.36 -68.08 24.28
C LYS A 90 -109.87 -66.73 24.79
N GLU A 91 -110.28 -66.31 25.98
CA GLU A 91 -109.83 -65.07 26.64
C GLU A 91 -108.37 -65.16 27.12
N GLN A 92 -107.93 -66.32 27.60
CA GLN A 92 -106.52 -66.59 27.87
C GLN A 92 -105.69 -66.67 26.59
N LEU A 93 -106.23 -67.24 25.50
CA LEU A 93 -105.55 -67.25 24.21
C LEU A 93 -105.42 -65.84 23.64
N SER A 94 -106.48 -65.02 23.66
CA SER A 94 -106.41 -63.64 23.14
C SER A 94 -105.51 -62.73 23.98
N SER A 95 -105.51 -62.86 25.30
CA SER A 95 -104.60 -62.11 26.19
C SER A 95 -103.16 -62.64 26.20
N SER A 96 -102.94 -63.93 25.86
CA SER A 96 -101.61 -64.48 25.56
C SER A 96 -101.13 -63.98 24.21
N GLU A 97 -101.99 -63.94 23.20
CA GLU A 97 -101.65 -63.47 21.86
C GLU A 97 -101.43 -61.95 21.80
N ALA A 98 -102.16 -61.17 22.60
CA ALA A 98 -101.89 -59.74 22.80
C ALA A 98 -100.50 -59.52 23.42
N ARG A 99 -100.15 -60.27 24.47
CA ARG A 99 -98.79 -60.24 25.06
C ARG A 99 -97.72 -60.70 24.08
N ARG A 100 -97.99 -61.70 23.23
CA ARG A 100 -97.11 -62.11 22.13
C ARG A 100 -96.88 -61.00 21.12
N ARG A 101 -97.94 -60.28 20.70
CA ARG A 101 -97.82 -59.13 19.79
C ARG A 101 -97.02 -57.99 20.43
N HIS A 102 -97.26 -57.68 21.70
CA HIS A 102 -96.52 -56.67 22.45
C HIS A 102 -95.03 -57.01 22.54
N ALA A 103 -94.69 -58.22 22.99
CA ALA A 103 -93.31 -58.69 23.08
C ALA A 103 -92.60 -58.77 21.71
N GLN A 104 -93.34 -59.06 20.63
CA GLN A 104 -92.80 -58.99 19.27
C GLN A 104 -92.52 -57.53 18.87
N GLN A 105 -93.44 -56.60 19.14
CA GLN A 105 -93.22 -55.17 18.86
C GLN A 105 -92.04 -54.62 19.67
N GLU A 106 -91.94 -54.94 20.96
CA GLU A 106 -90.80 -54.59 21.82
C GLU A 106 -89.48 -55.16 21.27
N ALA A 107 -89.48 -56.40 20.76
CA ALA A 107 -88.29 -56.99 20.13
C ALA A 107 -87.93 -56.34 18.78
N GLU A 108 -88.93 -55.94 17.97
CA GLU A 108 -88.72 -55.21 16.71
C GLU A 108 -88.27 -53.77 16.95
N GLU A 109 -88.71 -53.12 18.03
CA GLU A 109 -88.25 -51.80 18.46
C GLU A 109 -86.86 -51.86 19.08
N ALA A 110 -86.57 -52.86 19.92
CA ALA A 110 -85.22 -53.12 20.43
C ALA A 110 -84.23 -53.40 19.30
N LYS A 111 -84.62 -54.18 18.28
CA LYS A 111 -83.78 -54.41 17.08
C LYS A 111 -83.54 -53.14 16.26
N LYS A 112 -84.53 -52.24 16.14
CA LYS A 112 -84.33 -50.92 15.51
C LYS A 112 -83.38 -50.04 16.33
N GLN A 113 -83.45 -50.10 17.66
CA GLN A 113 -82.54 -49.38 18.55
C GLN A 113 -81.11 -49.95 18.50
N GLU A 114 -80.96 -51.28 18.43
CA GLU A 114 -79.70 -51.98 18.21
C GLU A 114 -79.07 -51.54 16.88
N GLN A 115 -79.82 -51.60 15.78
CA GLN A 115 -79.34 -51.14 14.45
C GLN A 115 -78.97 -49.65 14.45
N ALA A 116 -79.75 -48.79 15.13
CA ALA A 116 -79.45 -47.37 15.28
C ALA A 116 -78.32 -47.07 16.29
N ALA A 117 -77.84 -48.07 17.02
CA ALA A 117 -76.66 -48.01 17.88
C ALA A 117 -75.42 -48.56 17.17
N THR A 118 -75.54 -49.65 16.38
CA THR A 118 -74.42 -50.16 15.57
C THR A 118 -73.98 -49.15 14.52
N THR A 119 -74.92 -48.52 13.78
CA THR A 119 -74.53 -47.48 12.81
C THR A 119 -73.84 -46.30 13.48
N LYS A 120 -74.24 -45.90 14.69
CA LYS A 120 -73.57 -44.84 15.45
C LYS A 120 -72.19 -45.24 15.96
N LEU A 121 -71.98 -46.52 16.30
CA LEU A 121 -70.66 -47.04 16.65
C LEU A 121 -69.75 -47.12 15.41
N GLU A 122 -70.29 -47.48 14.25
CA GLU A 122 -69.61 -47.44 12.95
C GLU A 122 -69.24 -46.00 12.57
N ASP A 123 -70.17 -45.04 12.68
CA ASP A 123 -69.93 -43.60 12.44
C ASP A 123 -68.84 -43.03 13.37
N LEU A 124 -68.86 -43.40 14.66
CA LEU A 124 -67.87 -42.96 15.65
C LEU A 124 -66.50 -43.64 15.46
N GLN A 125 -66.47 -44.90 15.01
CA GLN A 125 -65.23 -45.59 14.65
C GLN A 125 -64.59 -44.94 13.42
N ASN A 126 -65.38 -44.65 12.38
CA ASN A 126 -64.90 -43.94 11.20
C ASN A 126 -64.34 -42.55 11.56
N GLN A 127 -65.05 -41.78 12.41
CA GLN A 127 -64.56 -40.48 12.90
C GLN A 127 -63.27 -40.58 13.73
N LEU A 128 -63.09 -41.67 14.49
CA LEU A 128 -61.86 -41.93 15.25
C LEU A 128 -60.69 -42.27 14.32
N ASP A 129 -60.91 -43.08 13.29
CA ASP A 129 -59.88 -43.46 12.30
C ASP A 129 -59.51 -42.27 11.38
N GLU A 130 -60.48 -41.44 11.00
CA GLU A 130 -60.26 -40.15 10.33
C GLU A 130 -59.46 -39.19 11.23
N SER A 131 -59.77 -39.12 12.52
CA SER A 131 -59.02 -38.30 13.49
C SER A 131 -57.58 -38.81 13.68
N SER A 132 -57.39 -40.13 13.77
CA SER A 132 -56.07 -40.75 13.93
C SER A 132 -55.19 -40.52 12.71
N THR A 133 -55.73 -40.68 11.50
CA THR A 133 -54.98 -40.43 10.25
C THR A 133 -54.67 -38.95 10.04
N ALA A 134 -55.56 -38.03 10.47
CA ALA A 134 -55.26 -36.60 10.51
C ALA A 134 -54.17 -36.24 11.53
N GLU A 135 -54.20 -36.83 12.73
CA GLU A 135 -53.15 -36.65 13.76
C GLU A 135 -51.80 -37.21 13.27
N GLU A 136 -51.77 -38.40 12.69
CA GLU A 136 -50.56 -39.00 12.09
C GLU A 136 -49.95 -38.11 11.00
N SER A 137 -50.79 -37.52 10.14
CA SER A 137 -50.37 -36.57 9.11
C SER A 137 -49.78 -35.30 9.73
N CYS A 138 -50.48 -34.67 10.68
CA CYS A 138 -49.99 -33.49 11.42
C CYS A 138 -48.66 -33.77 12.15
N LEU A 139 -48.51 -34.94 12.74
CA LEU A 139 -47.26 -35.38 13.37
C LEU A 139 -46.17 -35.66 12.33
N GLN A 140 -46.50 -36.06 11.10
CA GLN A 140 -45.51 -36.21 10.02
C GLN A 140 -45.03 -34.83 9.53
N GLU A 141 -45.93 -33.86 9.39
CA GLU A 141 -45.60 -32.48 9.03
C GLU A 141 -44.75 -31.80 10.11
N LEU A 142 -45.10 -31.93 11.38
CA LEU A 142 -44.29 -31.40 12.49
C LEU A 142 -42.86 -31.96 12.50
N ARG A 143 -42.69 -33.25 12.16
CA ARG A 143 -41.36 -33.87 11.99
C ARG A 143 -40.59 -33.30 10.80
N LYS A 144 -41.24 -33.07 9.64
CA LYS A 144 -40.62 -32.41 8.47
C LYS A 144 -40.17 -31.00 8.83
N ILE A 145 -41.05 -30.21 9.45
CA ILE A 145 -40.77 -28.83 9.88
C ILE A 145 -39.60 -28.77 10.85
N SER A 146 -39.50 -29.68 11.83
CA SER A 146 -38.30 -29.71 12.69
C SER A 146 -37.04 -29.98 11.87
N GLN A 147 -37.02 -31.06 11.08
CA GLN A 147 -35.86 -31.40 10.25
C GLN A 147 -35.47 -30.27 9.28
N GLU A 148 -36.42 -29.46 8.81
CA GLU A 148 -36.18 -28.30 7.95
C GLU A 148 -35.57 -27.13 8.72
N ARG A 149 -36.08 -26.80 9.91
CA ARG A 149 -35.43 -25.81 10.79
C ARG A 149 -34.02 -26.28 11.20
N ASP A 150 -33.86 -27.55 11.52
CA ASP A 150 -32.61 -28.11 12.04
C ASP A 150 -31.55 -28.09 10.92
N ARG A 151 -31.92 -28.45 9.67
CA ARG A 151 -31.09 -28.25 8.46
C ARG A 151 -30.80 -26.78 8.15
N ALA A 152 -31.75 -25.86 8.39
CA ALA A 152 -31.53 -24.43 8.22
C ALA A 152 -30.51 -23.90 9.24
N TRP A 153 -30.63 -24.31 10.52
CA TRP A 153 -29.67 -23.98 11.58
C TRP A 153 -28.26 -24.52 11.30
N GLU A 154 -28.15 -25.75 10.78
CA GLU A 154 -26.86 -26.30 10.31
C GLU A 154 -26.26 -25.46 9.17
N SER A 155 -27.09 -25.01 8.23
CA SER A 155 -26.68 -24.17 7.10
C SER A 155 -26.28 -22.75 7.53
N GLU A 156 -27.01 -22.13 8.45
CA GLU A 156 -26.68 -20.83 9.05
C GLU A 156 -25.37 -20.91 9.86
N LEU A 157 -25.17 -21.99 10.64
CA LEU A 157 -23.94 -22.22 11.38
C LEU A 157 -22.73 -22.41 10.45
N GLU A 158 -22.89 -23.16 9.36
CA GLU A 158 -21.83 -23.33 8.35
C GLU A 158 -21.52 -22.01 7.63
N ALA A 159 -22.54 -21.18 7.34
CA ALA A 159 -22.37 -19.85 6.76
C ALA A 159 -21.62 -18.89 7.71
N VAL A 160 -21.97 -18.88 8.99
CA VAL A 160 -21.26 -18.10 10.03
C VAL A 160 -19.82 -18.60 10.21
N GLN A 161 -19.58 -19.90 10.18
CA GLN A 161 -18.23 -20.46 10.25
C GLN A 161 -17.38 -20.09 9.01
N LYS A 162 -17.97 -20.08 7.82
CA LYS A 162 -17.34 -19.59 6.58
C LYS A 162 -17.04 -18.09 6.66
N GLN A 163 -17.97 -17.27 7.16
CA GLN A 163 -17.72 -15.85 7.36
C GLN A 163 -16.56 -15.61 8.33
N HIS A 164 -16.54 -16.29 9.48
CA HIS A 164 -15.43 -16.20 10.43
C HIS A 164 -14.07 -16.62 9.85
N SER A 165 -14.00 -17.56 8.90
CA SER A 165 -12.73 -17.92 8.24
C SER A 165 -12.28 -16.87 7.22
N VAL A 166 -13.22 -16.18 6.57
CA VAL A 166 -12.94 -15.01 5.72
C VAL A 166 -12.50 -13.82 6.58
N ASP A 167 -13.22 -13.51 7.65
CA ASP A 167 -12.87 -12.42 8.58
C ASP A 167 -11.48 -12.65 9.22
N ALA A 168 -11.14 -13.89 9.57
CA ALA A 168 -9.84 -14.23 10.13
C ALA A 168 -8.69 -14.08 9.12
N THR A 169 -8.91 -14.43 7.85
CA THR A 169 -7.90 -14.24 6.79
C THR A 169 -7.77 -12.76 6.39
N ALA A 170 -8.87 -12.01 6.33
CA ALA A 170 -8.88 -10.56 6.14
C ALA A 170 -8.16 -9.82 7.27
N LEU A 171 -8.44 -10.17 8.54
CA LEU A 171 -7.75 -9.61 9.71
C LEU A 171 -6.25 -9.93 9.69
N SER A 172 -5.86 -11.16 9.36
CA SER A 172 -4.45 -11.56 9.24
C SER A 172 -3.72 -10.76 8.15
N SER A 173 -4.37 -10.55 7.00
CA SER A 173 -3.86 -9.72 5.91
C SER A 173 -3.71 -8.25 6.33
N ALA A 174 -4.73 -7.70 7.00
CA ALA A 174 -4.69 -6.33 7.53
C ALA A 174 -3.60 -6.14 8.61
N MET A 175 -3.36 -7.14 9.47
CA MET A 175 -2.28 -7.09 10.44
C MET A 175 -0.89 -7.13 9.79
N SER A 176 -0.72 -7.98 8.76
CA SER A 176 0.51 -8.03 7.96
C SER A 176 0.76 -6.70 7.23
N GLU A 177 -0.28 -6.11 6.65
CA GLU A 177 -0.22 -4.81 5.96
C GLU A 177 0.11 -3.66 6.92
N ILE A 178 -0.48 -3.63 8.12
CA ILE A 178 -0.14 -2.66 9.17
C ILE A 178 1.31 -2.83 9.63
N GLN A 179 1.83 -4.05 9.72
CA GLN A 179 3.23 -4.30 10.06
C GLN A 179 4.18 -3.82 8.94
N ARG A 180 3.84 -4.10 7.67
CA ARG A 180 4.56 -3.61 6.49
C ARG A 180 4.62 -2.08 6.44
N LEU A 181 3.48 -1.41 6.59
CA LEU A 181 3.38 0.05 6.58
C LEU A 181 4.18 0.70 7.73
N LYS A 182 4.24 0.07 8.91
CA LYS A 182 5.10 0.52 10.01
C LYS A 182 6.59 0.43 9.66
N GLN A 183 7.02 -0.65 9.01
CA GLN A 183 8.41 -0.81 8.58
C GLN A 183 8.81 0.24 7.54
N GLN A 184 7.92 0.55 6.58
CA GLN A 184 8.16 1.64 5.62
C GLN A 184 8.22 3.01 6.28
N LEU A 185 7.37 3.27 7.28
CA LEU A 185 7.36 4.53 8.02
C LEU A 185 8.65 4.72 8.83
N GLU A 186 9.16 3.66 9.47
CA GLU A 186 10.45 3.67 10.19
C GLU A 186 11.61 3.92 9.20
N ALA A 187 11.66 3.20 8.08
CA ALA A 187 12.68 3.41 7.04
C ALA A 187 12.64 4.82 6.41
N THR A 188 11.44 5.39 6.24
CA THR A 188 11.25 6.78 5.80
C THR A 188 11.78 7.76 6.85
N SER A 189 11.47 7.54 8.13
CA SER A 189 11.98 8.33 9.26
C SER A 189 13.51 8.29 9.34
N GLU A 190 14.13 7.12 9.19
CA GLU A 190 15.60 6.98 9.12
C GLU A 190 16.21 7.71 7.91
N SER A 191 15.57 7.63 6.75
CA SER A 191 16.00 8.32 5.52
C SER A 191 15.90 9.85 5.65
N ASP A 192 14.82 10.36 6.24
CA ASP A 192 14.62 11.78 6.49
C ASP A 192 15.60 12.30 7.56
N ALA A 193 15.86 11.53 8.62
CA ALA A 193 16.88 11.86 9.62
C ALA A 193 18.31 11.82 9.06
N ALA A 194 18.61 10.95 8.09
CA ALA A 194 19.88 10.96 7.38
C ALA A 194 20.00 12.18 6.45
N ARG A 195 18.92 12.57 5.79
CA ARG A 195 18.86 13.77 4.93
C ARG A 195 19.01 15.06 5.72
N ALA A 196 18.38 15.15 6.90
CA ALA A 196 18.56 16.27 7.82
C ALA A 196 20.04 16.48 8.19
N LYS A 197 20.76 15.41 8.56
CA LYS A 197 22.21 15.47 8.85
C LYS A 197 23.05 15.89 7.64
N GLN A 198 22.65 15.54 6.42
CA GLN A 198 23.31 16.01 5.20
C GLN A 198 23.08 17.51 4.97
N CYS A 199 21.87 18.02 5.26
CA CYS A 199 21.58 19.46 5.24
C CYS A 199 22.39 20.20 6.32
N GLU A 200 22.42 19.70 7.57
CA GLU A 200 23.23 20.26 8.66
C GLU A 200 24.72 20.34 8.28
N TYR A 201 25.28 19.29 7.68
CA TYR A 201 26.66 19.28 7.19
C TYR A 201 26.89 20.35 6.11
N ALA A 202 26.03 20.40 5.09
CA ALA A 202 26.13 21.41 4.02
C ALA A 202 25.98 22.84 4.55
N GLU A 203 25.15 23.08 5.56
CA GLU A 203 25.03 24.37 6.24
C GLU A 203 26.34 24.75 6.96
N THR A 204 27.01 23.80 7.64
CA THR A 204 28.32 24.06 8.25
C THR A 204 29.44 24.31 7.24
N GLU A 205 29.43 23.63 6.09
CA GLU A 205 30.38 23.87 4.99
C GLU A 205 30.17 25.26 4.38
N ILE A 206 28.92 25.63 4.10
CA ILE A 206 28.52 26.95 3.62
C ILE A 206 28.93 28.05 4.61
N GLU A 207 28.77 27.82 5.92
CA GLU A 207 29.16 28.80 6.95
C GLU A 207 30.70 28.94 7.03
N GLY A 208 31.45 27.85 6.91
CA GLY A 208 32.91 27.89 6.81
C GLY A 208 33.39 28.67 5.58
N LEU A 209 32.75 28.48 4.43
CA LEU A 209 33.06 29.23 3.20
C LEU A 209 32.72 30.73 3.31
N LYS A 210 31.66 31.12 4.03
CA LYS A 210 31.39 32.54 4.35
C LYS A 210 32.50 33.14 5.18
N GLN A 211 32.94 32.45 6.24
CA GLN A 211 34.01 32.93 7.11
C GLN A 211 35.34 33.06 6.35
N GLU A 212 35.67 32.11 5.47
CA GLU A 212 36.84 32.24 4.61
C GLU A 212 36.72 33.42 3.64
N MET A 213 35.54 33.64 3.06
CA MET A 213 35.27 34.79 2.19
C MET A 213 35.40 36.12 2.93
N GLU A 214 34.93 36.21 4.17
CA GLU A 214 35.10 37.41 5.02
C GLU A 214 36.58 37.69 5.33
N ILE A 215 37.35 36.67 5.69
CA ILE A 215 38.81 36.78 5.91
C ILE A 215 39.53 37.24 4.63
N ARG A 216 39.18 36.65 3.47
CA ARG A 216 39.72 37.05 2.16
C ARG A 216 39.38 38.52 1.83
N LEU A 217 38.14 38.96 2.09
CA LEU A 217 37.72 40.35 1.89
C LEU A 217 38.47 41.34 2.79
N ALA A 218 38.62 41.02 4.08
CA ALA A 218 39.41 41.82 5.03
C ALA A 218 40.88 41.93 4.58
N THR A 219 41.45 40.83 4.05
CA THR A 219 42.82 40.81 3.49
C THR A 219 42.95 41.71 2.26
N ILE A 220 41.95 41.69 1.36
CA ILE A 220 41.92 42.55 0.16
C ILE A 220 41.83 44.03 0.54
N GLU A 221 40.98 44.40 1.50
CA GLU A 221 40.86 45.80 1.95
C GLU A 221 42.16 46.27 2.65
N GLY A 222 42.84 45.41 3.41
CA GLY A 222 44.18 45.69 3.95
C GLY A 222 45.25 45.93 2.87
N LEU A 223 45.30 45.08 1.83
CA LEU A 223 46.22 45.28 0.70
C LEU A 223 45.92 46.59 -0.06
N LYS A 224 44.64 46.94 -0.21
CA LYS A 224 44.19 48.19 -0.83
C LYS A 224 44.59 49.44 -0.03
N VAL A 225 44.58 49.38 1.31
CA VAL A 225 45.16 50.43 2.16
C VAL A 225 46.66 50.55 1.93
N ASN A 226 47.41 49.43 1.94
CA ASN A 226 48.85 49.42 1.72
C ASN A 226 49.25 50.00 0.35
N ILE A 227 48.49 49.71 -0.72
CA ILE A 227 48.67 50.31 -2.05
C ILE A 227 48.45 51.82 -1.97
N GLY A 228 47.36 52.28 -1.35
CA GLY A 228 47.08 53.70 -1.15
C GLY A 228 48.06 54.45 -0.22
N GLU A 229 48.89 53.76 0.55
CA GLU A 229 50.02 54.33 1.27
C GLU A 229 51.29 54.36 0.41
N SER A 230 51.55 53.29 -0.36
CA SER A 230 52.62 53.24 -1.36
C SER A 230 52.49 54.33 -2.43
N ASP A 231 51.27 54.61 -2.91
CA ASP A 231 51.00 55.67 -3.89
C ASP A 231 51.28 57.07 -3.33
N LYS A 232 50.99 57.32 -2.04
CA LYS A 232 51.34 58.57 -1.36
C LYS A 232 52.85 58.71 -1.21
N ALA A 233 53.53 57.67 -0.73
CA ALA A 233 54.98 57.67 -0.60
C ALA A 233 55.69 57.86 -1.96
N ALA A 234 55.15 57.28 -3.03
CA ALA A 234 55.62 57.50 -4.39
C ALA A 234 55.37 58.94 -4.88
N ALA A 235 54.23 59.56 -4.54
CA ALA A 235 53.95 60.97 -4.85
C ALA A 235 54.90 61.92 -4.09
N GLU A 236 55.17 61.66 -2.81
CA GLU A 236 56.12 62.41 -1.98
C GLU A 236 57.56 62.28 -2.51
N ALA A 237 58.00 61.06 -2.83
CA ALA A 237 59.32 60.82 -3.44
C ALA A 237 59.46 61.52 -4.80
N ASN A 238 58.42 61.54 -5.63
CA ASN A 238 58.40 62.28 -6.89
C ASN A 238 58.43 63.80 -6.67
N ALA A 239 57.77 64.33 -5.63
CA ALA A 239 57.84 65.75 -5.29
C ALA A 239 59.28 66.16 -4.91
N ILE A 240 59.93 65.38 -4.02
CA ILE A 240 61.33 65.58 -3.61
C ILE A 240 62.28 65.47 -4.80
N ALA A 241 62.09 64.49 -5.69
CA ALA A 241 62.90 64.34 -6.90
C ALA A 241 62.77 65.53 -7.87
N ASN A 242 61.56 66.10 -8.01
CA ASN A 242 61.33 67.30 -8.80
C ASN A 242 61.95 68.56 -8.16
N GLU A 243 61.90 68.70 -6.83
CA GLU A 243 62.58 69.79 -6.13
C GLU A 243 64.11 69.69 -6.29
N ALA A 244 64.68 68.50 -6.05
CA ALA A 244 66.10 68.25 -6.23
C ALA A 244 66.57 68.51 -7.68
N LYS A 245 65.71 68.22 -8.67
CA LYS A 245 65.96 68.58 -10.08
C LYS A 245 65.98 70.10 -10.27
N GLN A 246 65.04 70.85 -9.71
CA GLN A 246 65.04 72.32 -9.79
C GLN A 246 66.28 72.91 -9.11
N GLN A 247 66.68 72.40 -7.94
CA GLN A 247 67.90 72.80 -7.24
C GLN A 247 69.16 72.52 -8.10
N LEU A 248 69.20 71.37 -8.81
CA LEU A 248 70.28 71.03 -9.76
C LEU A 248 70.30 72.01 -10.95
N GLU A 249 69.15 72.36 -11.52
CA GLU A 249 69.04 73.29 -12.65
C GLU A 249 69.47 74.71 -12.25
N THR A 250 69.12 75.20 -11.05
CA THR A 250 69.59 76.50 -10.55
C THR A 250 71.09 76.50 -10.20
N ALA A 251 71.60 75.41 -9.63
CA ALA A 251 73.02 75.24 -9.36
C ALA A 251 73.83 75.22 -10.67
N LYS A 252 73.34 74.52 -11.69
CA LYS A 252 73.94 74.51 -13.03
C LYS A 252 73.96 75.91 -13.65
N ALA A 253 72.85 76.64 -13.65
CA ALA A 253 72.80 77.99 -14.18
C ALA A 253 73.78 78.95 -13.47
N THR A 254 74.00 78.73 -12.17
CA THR A 254 75.01 79.47 -11.39
C THR A 254 76.45 79.13 -11.82
N ILE A 255 76.73 77.84 -12.07
CA ILE A 255 78.03 77.39 -12.61
C ILE A 255 78.27 77.95 -14.02
N ASP A 256 77.27 77.88 -14.90
CA ASP A 256 77.35 78.42 -16.27
C ASP A 256 77.63 79.95 -16.23
N SER A 257 77.06 80.68 -15.27
CA SER A 257 77.35 82.10 -15.02
C SER A 257 78.79 82.34 -14.55
N PHE A 258 79.32 81.52 -13.63
CA PHE A 258 80.73 81.64 -13.20
C PHE A 258 81.71 81.28 -14.31
N ILE A 259 81.36 80.34 -15.20
CA ILE A 259 82.15 80.02 -16.40
C ILE A 259 82.19 81.22 -17.34
N ALA A 260 81.06 81.88 -17.59
CA ALA A 260 80.99 83.09 -18.41
C ALA A 260 81.79 84.26 -17.80
N GLU A 261 81.69 84.49 -16.48
CA GLU A 261 82.53 85.49 -15.79
C GLU A 261 84.02 85.13 -15.87
N GLY A 262 84.37 83.85 -15.72
CA GLY A 262 85.72 83.34 -15.90
C GLY A 262 86.31 83.64 -17.29
N PHE A 263 85.51 83.43 -18.35
CA PHE A 263 85.90 83.82 -19.72
C PHE A 263 86.08 85.35 -19.84
N HIS A 264 85.16 86.15 -19.32
CA HIS A 264 85.30 87.62 -19.34
C HIS A 264 86.52 88.11 -18.57
N MET A 265 86.87 87.49 -17.43
CA MET A 265 88.10 87.80 -16.70
C MET A 265 89.35 87.35 -17.48
N GLN A 266 89.31 86.20 -18.16
CA GLN A 266 90.39 85.74 -19.04
C GLN A 266 90.59 86.70 -20.23
N ASP A 267 89.52 87.24 -20.82
CA ASP A 267 89.61 88.23 -21.89
C ASP A 267 90.14 89.58 -21.41
N ARG A 268 89.78 90.00 -20.18
CA ARG A 268 90.41 91.18 -19.55
C ARG A 268 91.89 90.97 -19.27
N LEU A 269 92.31 89.76 -18.89
CA LEU A 269 93.73 89.41 -18.76
C LEU A 269 94.42 89.40 -20.12
N ARG A 270 93.86 88.76 -21.15
CA ARG A 270 94.37 88.81 -22.54
C ARG A 270 94.51 90.24 -23.05
N ALA A 271 93.54 91.11 -22.78
CA ALA A 271 93.61 92.53 -23.13
C ALA A 271 94.74 93.26 -22.39
N ARG A 272 94.93 93.00 -21.09
CA ARG A 272 96.09 93.54 -20.33
C ARG A 272 97.43 92.97 -20.80
N ASP A 273 97.48 91.71 -21.23
CA ASP A 273 98.68 91.14 -21.85
C ASP A 273 98.97 91.76 -23.22
N MET A 274 97.93 92.09 -24.00
CA MET A 274 98.09 92.86 -25.25
C MET A 274 98.58 94.28 -24.98
N GLU A 275 97.97 95.03 -24.04
CA GLU A 275 98.44 96.35 -23.61
C GLU A 275 99.87 96.30 -23.05
N LEU A 276 100.20 95.27 -22.26
CA LEU A 276 101.53 95.06 -21.71
C LEU A 276 102.54 94.71 -22.79
N ASN A 277 102.17 93.92 -23.80
CA ASN A 277 103.04 93.60 -24.93
C ASN A 277 103.16 94.78 -25.90
N GLU A 278 102.14 95.62 -26.05
CA GLU A 278 102.24 96.91 -26.75
C GLU A 278 103.14 97.88 -25.96
N SER A 279 103.02 97.93 -24.63
CA SER A 279 103.89 98.70 -23.76
C SER A 279 105.34 98.21 -23.82
N LYS A 280 105.57 96.89 -23.79
CA LYS A 280 106.89 96.28 -24.05
C LYS A 280 107.37 96.57 -25.47
N ALA A 281 106.50 96.62 -26.48
CA ALA A 281 106.89 96.96 -27.85
C ALA A 281 107.21 98.45 -27.99
N ARG A 282 106.52 99.35 -27.26
CA ARG A 282 106.84 100.77 -27.15
C ARG A 282 108.14 100.99 -26.37
N ILE A 283 108.38 100.23 -25.30
CA ILE A 283 109.66 100.21 -24.58
C ILE A 283 110.74 99.68 -25.51
N ALA A 284 110.53 98.56 -26.21
CA ALA A 284 111.47 98.00 -27.16
C ALA A 284 111.71 98.93 -28.36
N LEU A 285 110.74 99.74 -28.78
CA LEU A 285 110.92 100.81 -29.78
C LEU A 285 111.66 102.01 -29.22
N LEU A 286 111.49 102.37 -27.95
CA LEU A 286 112.29 103.41 -27.28
C LEU A 286 113.72 102.93 -26.99
N GLU A 287 113.89 101.65 -26.68
CA GLU A 287 115.18 100.94 -26.62
C GLU A 287 115.77 100.78 -28.02
N GLU A 288 114.96 100.61 -29.07
CA GLU A 288 115.41 100.59 -30.47
C GLU A 288 115.68 102.00 -30.99
N ASP A 289 115.07 103.06 -30.47
CA ASP A 289 115.39 104.45 -30.80
C ASP A 289 116.63 104.92 -30.04
N LEU A 290 116.81 104.48 -28.78
CA LEU A 290 118.07 104.57 -28.04
C LEU A 290 119.15 103.75 -28.73
N LYS A 291 118.80 102.57 -29.26
CA LYS A 291 119.68 101.72 -30.06
C LYS A 291 119.76 102.14 -31.54
N LYS A 292 118.99 103.11 -32.04
CA LYS A 292 119.21 103.76 -33.35
C LYS A 292 120.07 105.00 -33.17
N ALA A 293 119.97 105.68 -32.02
CA ALA A 293 121.00 106.60 -31.58
C ALA A 293 122.36 105.91 -31.35
N GLN A 294 122.37 104.57 -31.19
CA GLN A 294 123.57 103.73 -31.09
C GLN A 294 123.96 103.06 -32.43
N ASP A 295 122.98 102.51 -33.16
CA ASP A 295 123.06 101.72 -34.38
C ASP A 295 122.16 102.34 -35.49
N MET A 296 122.49 103.54 -35.99
CA MET A 296 121.98 103.99 -37.31
C MET A 296 122.65 103.17 -38.43
N ALA A 297 122.35 101.86 -38.45
CA ALA A 297 123.08 100.83 -39.19
C ALA A 297 122.16 99.75 -39.78
N ASN A 298 121.29 100.16 -40.71
CA ASN A 298 120.57 99.32 -41.70
C ASN A 298 119.28 98.56 -41.23
N THR A 299 118.61 97.84 -42.15
CA THR A 299 117.12 97.84 -42.28
C THR A 299 116.46 96.59 -42.93
N ASN A 300 115.12 96.40 -42.72
CA ASN A 300 114.06 95.75 -43.59
C ASN A 300 113.86 94.18 -43.59
N VAL A 301 112.69 93.49 -43.85
CA VAL A 301 111.18 93.74 -43.93
C VAL A 301 110.32 92.41 -44.16
N SER A 302 108.98 92.36 -43.87
CA SER A 302 107.86 91.40 -44.34
C SER A 302 107.68 89.92 -43.79
N PHE A 303 106.60 89.08 -43.95
CA PHE A 303 105.06 89.04 -44.12
C PHE A 303 104.55 87.54 -44.27
N GLY A 304 103.29 86.98 -44.18
CA GLY A 304 101.95 87.25 -43.53
C GLY A 304 100.64 86.49 -44.05
N ASN A 305 99.93 85.67 -43.21
CA ASN A 305 98.42 85.35 -43.12
C ASN A 305 97.58 84.23 -43.94
N PRO A 306 96.26 83.86 -43.65
CA PRO A 306 95.68 82.44 -43.65
C PRO A 306 94.12 82.10 -44.02
N GLU A 307 93.62 80.83 -43.83
CA GLU A 307 92.25 80.27 -43.36
C GLU A 307 91.09 79.49 -44.20
N PRO A 308 89.70 79.47 -43.96
CA PRO A 308 88.83 78.23 -43.69
C PRO A 308 87.34 78.00 -44.30
N GLU A 309 86.53 76.98 -43.82
CA GLU A 309 85.01 76.68 -43.86
C GLU A 309 84.28 75.91 -45.08
N SER A 310 83.02 75.30 -45.10
CA SER A 310 82.09 74.47 -44.21
C SER A 310 80.71 73.93 -44.85
N LEU A 311 79.80 73.16 -44.10
CA LEU A 311 78.30 72.82 -44.28
C LEU A 311 77.76 71.65 -45.23
N LYS A 312 76.49 71.05 -45.28
CA LYS A 312 75.26 70.73 -44.40
C LYS A 312 74.03 69.97 -45.16
N ASN A 313 73.01 69.31 -44.50
CA ASN A 313 71.51 69.08 -44.83
C ASN A 313 70.74 67.66 -44.96
N VAL A 314 69.40 67.60 -45.31
CA VAL A 314 68.27 66.61 -44.96
C VAL A 314 67.08 66.48 -46.03
N VAL A 315 66.12 65.46 -46.07
CA VAL A 315 64.64 65.46 -46.55
C VAL A 315 63.86 64.06 -46.54
N THR A 316 62.55 63.90 -46.95
CA THR A 316 61.51 62.79 -46.67
C THR A 316 60.40 62.46 -47.78
N THR A 317 59.32 61.63 -47.51
CA THR A 317 57.96 61.31 -48.23
C THR A 317 57.73 59.91 -48.95
N ALA A 318 56.53 59.29 -49.29
CA ALA A 318 55.05 59.25 -48.91
C ALA A 318 54.16 58.10 -49.60
N ASP A 319 52.79 58.06 -49.43
CA ASP A 319 51.63 57.45 -50.23
C ASP A 319 50.90 56.06 -49.96
N ALA A 320 49.66 55.82 -50.53
CA ALA A 320 48.64 54.75 -50.18
C ALA A 320 47.49 54.44 -51.22
N ASP A 321 46.66 53.35 -51.09
CA ASP A 321 45.29 53.14 -51.73
C ASP A 321 44.45 51.89 -51.23
N GLY A 322 43.13 51.79 -51.55
CA GLY A 322 42.34 50.53 -51.76
C GLY A 322 41.13 50.13 -50.85
N PHE A 323 39.92 49.87 -51.41
CA PHE A 323 38.76 49.22 -50.73
C PHE A 323 37.64 48.71 -51.69
N CYS A 324 37.18 47.44 -51.58
CA CYS A 324 35.78 46.92 -51.81
C CYS A 324 35.69 45.38 -52.08
N GLU A 325 35.99 44.51 -51.09
CA GLU A 325 35.79 43.04 -51.21
C GLU A 325 35.16 42.37 -49.96
N SER A 326 34.72 43.14 -48.96
CA SER A 326 34.65 42.66 -47.57
C SER A 326 33.64 41.53 -47.27
N SER A 327 32.46 41.52 -47.89
CA SER A 327 31.34 40.69 -47.40
C SER A 327 31.50 39.19 -47.63
N ASP A 328 32.06 38.77 -48.77
CA ASP A 328 32.30 37.34 -49.03
C ASP A 328 33.56 36.86 -48.29
N GLN A 329 34.56 37.73 -48.16
CA GLN A 329 35.75 37.49 -47.34
C GLN A 329 35.38 37.29 -45.86
N GLU A 330 34.42 38.05 -45.33
CA GLU A 330 33.92 37.91 -43.95
C GLU A 330 33.20 36.56 -43.74
N ILE A 331 32.41 36.08 -44.70
CA ILE A 331 31.74 34.78 -44.61
C ILE A 331 32.73 33.62 -44.62
N GLU A 332 33.71 33.62 -45.54
CA GLU A 332 34.73 32.55 -45.55
C GLU A 332 35.66 32.65 -44.33
N HIS A 333 35.98 33.86 -43.85
CA HIS A 333 36.73 34.05 -42.60
C HIS A 333 36.00 33.46 -41.40
N LEU A 334 34.68 33.68 -41.28
CA LEU A 334 33.86 33.10 -40.21
C LEU A 334 33.76 31.57 -40.31
N ARG A 335 33.74 30.98 -41.51
CA ARG A 335 33.83 29.52 -41.67
C ARG A 335 35.19 28.98 -41.25
N THR A 336 36.28 29.62 -41.67
CA THR A 336 37.65 29.24 -41.23
C THR A 336 37.80 29.36 -39.72
N ALA A 337 37.25 30.43 -39.11
CA ALA A 337 37.27 30.61 -37.66
C ALA A 337 36.47 29.52 -36.91
N LEU A 338 35.32 29.08 -37.47
CA LEU A 338 34.52 28.00 -36.92
C LEU A 338 35.22 26.63 -37.03
N GLU A 339 35.85 26.33 -38.17
CA GLU A 339 36.63 25.10 -38.36
C GLU A 339 37.84 25.05 -37.41
N VAL A 340 38.55 26.17 -37.23
CA VAL A 340 39.63 26.29 -36.24
C VAL A 340 39.12 26.16 -34.80
N ALA A 341 37.91 26.63 -34.49
CA ALA A 341 37.30 26.46 -33.17
C ALA A 341 36.91 25.00 -32.88
N GLU A 342 36.34 24.30 -33.86
CA GLU A 342 36.00 22.88 -33.74
C GLU A 342 37.26 22.00 -33.59
N ILE A 343 38.30 22.25 -34.39
CA ILE A 343 39.59 21.55 -34.26
C ILE A 343 40.15 21.72 -32.84
N ARG A 344 40.18 22.95 -32.32
CA ARG A 344 40.64 23.23 -30.94
C ARG A 344 39.81 22.53 -29.88
N TYR A 345 38.49 22.42 -30.07
CA TYR A 345 37.62 21.68 -29.15
C TYR A 345 37.96 20.17 -29.14
N GLN A 346 38.18 19.56 -30.30
CA GLN A 346 38.57 18.15 -30.41
C GLN A 346 40.00 17.88 -29.89
N GLU A 347 40.92 18.83 -30.09
CA GLU A 347 42.26 18.81 -29.48
C GLU A 347 42.18 18.89 -27.95
N GLU A 348 41.34 19.76 -27.39
CA GLU A 348 41.11 19.93 -25.96
C GLU A 348 40.52 18.66 -25.32
N GLN A 349 39.48 18.08 -25.93
CA GLN A 349 38.89 16.81 -25.48
C GLN A 349 39.90 15.66 -25.51
N THR A 350 40.75 15.62 -26.54
CA THR A 350 41.84 14.64 -26.68
C THR A 350 42.89 14.85 -25.59
N ARG A 351 43.30 16.10 -25.32
CA ARG A 351 44.30 16.44 -24.29
C ARG A 351 43.80 16.09 -22.89
N MET A 352 42.60 16.53 -22.53
CA MET A 352 41.94 16.18 -21.25
C MET A 352 41.85 14.65 -21.06
N THR A 353 41.51 13.91 -22.12
CA THR A 353 41.44 12.44 -22.09
C THR A 353 42.81 11.78 -21.85
N ILE A 354 43.89 12.35 -22.39
CA ILE A 354 45.27 11.87 -22.17
C ILE A 354 45.75 12.23 -20.76
N GLU A 355 45.64 13.50 -20.36
CA GLU A 355 46.01 13.99 -19.03
C GLU A 355 45.33 13.17 -17.92
N THR A 356 44.02 12.91 -18.06
CA THR A 356 43.25 12.05 -17.13
C THR A 356 43.80 10.63 -17.05
N LYS A 357 44.13 10.00 -18.19
CA LYS A 357 44.69 8.64 -18.22
C LYS A 357 46.07 8.58 -17.58
N THR A 358 46.94 9.54 -17.88
CA THR A 358 48.28 9.64 -17.28
C THR A 358 48.20 9.86 -15.77
N ALA A 359 47.24 10.67 -15.28
CA ALA A 359 47.02 10.83 -13.84
C ALA A 359 46.61 9.52 -13.14
N TYR A 360 45.70 8.74 -13.73
CA TYR A 360 45.34 7.42 -13.21
C TYR A 360 46.50 6.40 -13.28
N GLU A 361 47.30 6.42 -14.34
CA GLU A 361 48.49 5.57 -14.47
C GLU A 361 49.56 5.93 -13.43
N MET A 362 49.80 7.21 -13.17
CA MET A 362 50.69 7.66 -12.09
C MET A 362 50.18 7.24 -10.71
N LEU A 363 48.86 7.33 -10.46
CA LEU A 363 48.25 6.92 -9.19
C LEU A 363 48.42 5.42 -8.92
N GLU A 364 48.14 4.56 -9.92
CA GLU A 364 48.26 3.11 -9.76
C GLU A 364 49.74 2.67 -9.62
N ASN A 365 50.67 3.34 -10.31
CA ASN A 365 52.12 3.14 -10.13
C ASN A 365 52.57 3.53 -8.71
N MET A 366 52.16 4.69 -8.20
CA MET A 366 52.49 5.14 -6.83
C MET A 366 51.91 4.21 -5.76
N LYS A 367 50.69 3.72 -5.97
CA LYS A 367 50.03 2.70 -5.13
C LYS A 367 50.79 1.36 -5.16
N ALA A 368 51.27 0.92 -6.32
CA ALA A 368 52.09 -0.28 -6.46
C ALA A 368 53.47 -0.14 -5.78
N GLU A 369 54.08 1.04 -5.84
CA GLU A 369 55.30 1.35 -5.07
C GLU A 369 55.05 1.36 -3.56
N TYR A 370 53.96 1.98 -3.11
CA TYR A 370 53.58 2.00 -1.69
C TYR A 370 53.34 0.58 -1.15
N MET A 371 52.57 -0.26 -1.85
CA MET A 371 52.35 -1.66 -1.46
C MET A 371 53.67 -2.46 -1.38
N ARG A 372 54.60 -2.24 -2.33
CA ARG A 372 55.94 -2.84 -2.27
C ARG A 372 56.69 -2.40 -1.02
N ARG A 373 56.68 -1.09 -0.73
CA ARG A 373 57.42 -0.51 0.40
C ARG A 373 56.87 -0.93 1.76
N VAL A 374 55.55 -1.12 1.88
CA VAL A 374 54.92 -1.72 3.07
C VAL A 374 55.42 -3.16 3.25
N GLY A 375 55.38 -4.00 2.22
CA GLY A 375 55.87 -5.39 2.30
C GLY A 375 57.36 -5.51 2.63
N GLU A 376 58.19 -4.57 2.16
CA GLU A 376 59.61 -4.47 2.56
C GLU A 376 59.78 -4.19 4.06
N LEU A 377 58.98 -3.27 4.61
CA LEU A 377 59.01 -2.90 6.03
C LEU A 377 58.44 -3.99 6.94
N GLU A 378 57.38 -4.69 6.52
CA GLU A 378 56.84 -5.88 7.21
C GLU A 378 57.89 -7.00 7.29
N LEU A 379 58.61 -7.24 6.19
CA LEU A 379 59.71 -8.21 6.16
C LEU A 379 60.87 -7.80 7.06
N GLU A 380 61.28 -6.52 7.05
CA GLU A 380 62.33 -6.04 7.97
C GLU A 380 61.87 -6.17 9.44
N LEU A 381 60.66 -5.72 9.78
CA LEU A 381 60.11 -5.83 11.14
C LEU A 381 60.11 -7.28 11.64
N LYS A 382 59.70 -8.23 10.79
CA LYS A 382 59.75 -9.67 11.10
C LYS A 382 61.18 -10.13 11.37
N ASN A 383 62.13 -9.80 10.49
CA ASN A 383 63.54 -10.16 10.66
C ASN A 383 64.14 -9.58 11.95
N LYS A 384 63.74 -8.36 12.37
CA LYS A 384 64.17 -7.77 13.66
C LYS A 384 63.56 -8.52 14.85
N ASN A 385 62.29 -8.91 14.79
CA ASN A 385 61.62 -9.67 15.84
C ASN A 385 62.24 -11.08 16.00
N ASP A 386 62.52 -11.77 14.90
CA ASP A 386 63.18 -13.08 14.91
C ASP A 386 64.61 -12.97 15.51
N ALA A 387 65.39 -11.94 15.14
CA ALA A 387 66.70 -11.67 15.73
C ALA A 387 66.64 -11.25 17.21
N LEU A 388 65.58 -10.55 17.63
CA LEU A 388 65.35 -10.15 19.03
C LEU A 388 65.00 -11.37 19.89
N MET A 389 64.21 -12.31 19.37
CA MET A 389 63.94 -13.61 19.99
C MET A 389 65.23 -14.43 20.17
N GLU A 390 66.09 -14.49 19.14
CA GLU A 390 67.40 -15.16 19.22
C GLU A 390 68.32 -14.49 20.25
N ALA A 391 68.37 -13.15 20.28
CA ALA A 391 69.14 -12.39 21.26
C ALA A 391 68.64 -12.60 22.71
N MET A 392 67.33 -12.68 22.94
CA MET A 392 66.78 -13.04 24.26
C MET A 392 67.13 -14.48 24.67
N ALA A 393 67.07 -15.44 23.74
CA ALA A 393 67.50 -16.81 24.01
C ALA A 393 69.00 -16.90 24.36
N ALA A 394 69.84 -16.15 23.66
CA ALA A 394 71.28 -16.04 23.95
C ALA A 394 71.54 -15.37 25.32
N ALA A 395 70.82 -14.31 25.67
CA ALA A 395 70.94 -13.64 26.97
C ALA A 395 70.56 -14.57 28.14
N CYS A 396 69.51 -15.38 27.98
CA CYS A 396 69.14 -16.41 28.96
C CYS A 396 70.22 -17.50 29.13
N ALA A 397 71.00 -17.80 28.09
CA ALA A 397 72.13 -18.73 28.18
C ALA A 397 73.38 -18.10 28.84
N ALA A 398 73.60 -16.79 28.66
CA ALA A 398 74.81 -16.08 29.09
C ALA A 398 74.89 -15.78 30.61
N GLY A 399 73.81 -15.96 31.38
CA GLY A 399 73.70 -15.59 32.80
C GLY A 399 74.55 -16.38 33.81
N LYS A 400 75.74 -16.89 33.45
CA LYS A 400 76.60 -17.76 34.29
C LYS A 400 78.12 -17.54 34.15
N THR A 401 78.60 -16.29 34.25
CA THR A 401 79.98 -15.88 34.64
C THR A 401 80.12 -14.35 34.46
N GLN A 402 81.02 -13.60 35.11
CA GLN A 402 81.68 -13.72 36.43
C GLN A 402 82.24 -12.31 36.80
N GLN A 403 82.48 -12.06 38.08
CA GLN A 403 83.33 -10.96 38.60
C GLN A 403 84.80 -11.10 38.14
N ASP A 404 85.74 -10.13 38.24
CA ASP A 404 85.89 -8.94 39.11
C ASP A 404 86.87 -7.90 38.42
N PRO A 405 87.24 -6.74 39.03
CA PRO A 405 87.83 -5.58 38.31
C PRO A 405 89.34 -5.32 38.54
N HIS A 406 89.90 -4.27 37.92
CA HIS A 406 91.08 -3.52 38.41
C HIS A 406 91.09 -2.04 37.94
N LYS A 407 91.91 -1.19 38.60
CA LYS A 407 91.84 0.29 38.63
C LYS A 407 93.14 0.95 38.13
N PRO A 408 93.16 2.25 37.73
CA PRO A 408 93.97 3.21 38.48
C PRO A 408 93.45 4.68 38.58
N ASP A 409 93.77 5.32 39.72
CA ASP A 409 93.29 6.63 40.17
C ASP A 409 93.92 7.87 39.48
N ALA A 410 93.60 8.09 38.20
CA ALA A 410 93.81 9.39 37.53
C ALA A 410 92.74 9.70 36.48
N ILE A 411 92.30 8.68 35.76
CA ILE A 411 91.17 8.76 34.80
C ILE A 411 89.82 8.72 35.55
N GLN A 412 89.85 8.41 36.86
CA GLN A 412 88.70 8.18 37.73
C GLN A 412 87.60 9.26 37.65
N PRO A 413 87.86 10.58 37.88
CA PRO A 413 86.80 11.58 37.89
C PRO A 413 86.27 11.92 36.48
N GLU A 414 87.09 11.73 35.44
CA GLU A 414 86.67 11.96 34.05
C GLU A 414 85.78 10.81 33.55
N LEU A 415 86.10 9.57 33.95
CA LEU A 415 85.23 8.40 33.76
C LEU A 415 83.93 8.54 34.56
N GLU A 416 83.97 8.99 35.81
CA GLU A 416 82.77 9.24 36.62
C GLU A 416 81.89 10.34 36.01
N ALA A 417 82.47 11.44 35.51
CA ALA A 417 81.73 12.49 34.82
C ALA A 417 81.10 11.99 33.51
N LYS A 418 81.84 11.24 32.69
CA LYS A 418 81.33 10.63 31.45
C LYS A 418 80.27 9.55 31.71
N LEU A 419 80.42 8.79 32.79
CA LEU A 419 79.43 7.81 33.25
C LEU A 419 78.16 8.51 33.74
N MET A 420 78.26 9.58 34.55
CA MET A 420 77.12 10.37 34.98
C MET A 420 76.38 11.02 33.81
N TRP A 421 77.09 11.60 32.84
CA TRP A 421 76.48 12.13 31.64
C TRP A 421 75.74 11.04 30.84
N SER A 422 76.39 9.90 30.60
CA SER A 422 75.79 8.74 29.93
C SER A 422 74.57 8.17 30.69
N ILE A 423 74.57 8.21 32.03
CA ILE A 423 73.41 7.83 32.86
C ILE A 423 72.25 8.82 32.67
N THR A 424 72.51 10.12 32.62
CA THR A 424 71.48 11.15 32.36
C THR A 424 70.90 11.01 30.96
N ASP A 425 71.73 10.96 29.92
CA ASP A 425 71.30 10.71 28.54
C ASP A 425 70.50 9.40 28.42
N ASN A 426 70.90 8.34 29.12
CA ASN A 426 70.16 7.07 29.13
C ASN A 426 68.81 7.16 29.87
N ALA A 427 68.67 8.05 30.86
CA ALA A 427 67.41 8.31 31.53
C ALA A 427 66.47 9.17 30.67
N GLU A 428 66.98 10.20 30.00
CA GLU A 428 66.22 11.04 29.06
C GLU A 428 65.75 10.24 27.84
N LEU A 429 66.62 9.38 27.27
CA LEU A 429 66.23 8.46 26.20
C LEU A 429 65.17 7.44 26.64
N LYS A 430 65.20 6.98 27.90
CA LYS A 430 64.15 6.10 28.46
C LYS A 430 62.82 6.81 28.67
N ALA A 431 62.83 8.06 29.13
CA ALA A 431 61.62 8.87 29.25
C ALA A 431 61.00 9.09 27.86
N SER A 432 61.80 9.54 26.89
CA SER A 432 61.38 9.73 25.49
C SER A 432 60.86 8.43 24.85
N LEU A 433 61.47 7.27 25.14
CA LEU A 433 60.98 5.96 24.70
C LEU A 433 59.62 5.62 25.32
N MET A 434 59.44 5.86 26.62
CA MET A 434 58.18 5.59 27.33
C MET A 434 57.04 6.51 26.85
N ASP A 435 57.33 7.79 26.58
CA ASP A 435 56.37 8.72 25.98
C ASP A 435 55.96 8.29 24.57
N LYS A 436 56.91 7.78 23.76
CA LYS A 436 56.65 7.19 22.44
C LYS A 436 55.81 5.91 22.52
N GLU A 437 56.08 5.05 23.50
CA GLU A 437 55.35 3.80 23.73
C GLU A 437 53.90 4.09 24.16
N ASN A 438 53.69 5.04 25.08
CA ASN A 438 52.37 5.53 25.48
C ASN A 438 51.60 6.14 24.29
N ALA A 439 52.25 6.94 23.45
CA ALA A 439 51.63 7.51 22.26
C ALA A 439 51.23 6.45 21.23
N LEU A 440 52.07 5.42 21.02
CA LEU A 440 51.76 4.29 20.14
C LEU A 440 50.58 3.45 20.68
N GLN A 441 50.52 3.22 21.99
CA GLN A 441 49.41 2.54 22.63
C GLN A 441 48.09 3.31 22.45
N SER A 442 48.10 4.63 22.68
CA SER A 442 46.93 5.50 22.46
C SER A 442 46.45 5.49 21.00
N LEU A 443 47.38 5.52 20.05
CA LEU A 443 47.06 5.47 18.61
C LEU A 443 46.54 4.08 18.19
N ALA A 444 47.01 2.99 18.81
CA ALA A 444 46.49 1.65 18.56
C ALA A 444 45.05 1.49 19.07
N GLU A 445 44.76 2.00 20.27
CA GLU A 445 43.40 2.02 20.83
C GLU A 445 42.45 2.87 19.97
N GLU A 446 42.88 4.06 19.54
CA GLU A 446 42.13 4.90 18.60
C GLU A 446 41.85 4.13 17.29
N ASN A 447 42.86 3.48 16.70
CA ASN A 447 42.72 2.72 15.46
C ASN A 447 41.71 1.57 15.56
N GLU A 448 41.67 0.83 16.69
CA GLU A 448 40.65 -0.18 16.93
C GLU A 448 39.24 0.43 17.11
N THR A 449 39.10 1.58 17.77
CA THR A 449 37.79 2.26 17.83
C THR A 449 37.32 2.73 16.45
N LEU A 450 38.23 3.21 15.59
CA LEU A 450 37.92 3.61 14.22
C LEU A 450 37.53 2.40 13.35
N LYS A 451 38.18 1.24 13.49
CA LYS A 451 37.75 -0.02 12.83
C LYS A 451 36.35 -0.44 13.26
N LEU A 452 36.04 -0.36 14.55
CA LEU A 452 34.73 -0.70 15.10
C LEU A 452 33.63 0.28 14.63
N GLN A 453 33.97 1.56 14.45
CA GLN A 453 33.06 2.53 13.83
C GLN A 453 32.85 2.25 12.34
N ALA A 454 33.93 2.03 11.57
CA ALA A 454 33.87 1.71 10.14
C ALA A 454 33.02 0.47 9.86
N GLY A 455 33.29 -0.65 10.56
CA GLY A 455 32.52 -1.88 10.42
C GLY A 455 31.04 -1.74 10.86
N ARG A 456 30.73 -0.83 11.79
CA ARG A 456 29.34 -0.47 12.09
C ARG A 456 28.70 0.29 10.93
N THR A 457 29.38 1.28 10.35
CA THR A 457 28.84 2.04 9.21
C THR A 457 28.67 1.16 7.96
N GLU A 458 29.55 0.19 7.71
CA GLU A 458 29.33 -0.83 6.67
C GLU A 458 28.08 -1.67 6.95
N ALA A 459 27.89 -2.15 8.19
CA ALA A 459 26.70 -2.93 8.55
C ALA A 459 25.40 -2.10 8.43
N GLU A 460 25.41 -0.83 8.82
CA GLU A 460 24.28 0.09 8.66
C GLU A 460 23.95 0.37 7.18
N LEU A 461 24.97 0.49 6.32
CA LEU A 461 24.78 0.64 4.87
C LEU A 461 24.25 -0.65 4.23
N GLN A 462 24.80 -1.81 4.62
CA GLN A 462 24.34 -3.13 4.15
C GLN A 462 22.87 -3.37 4.54
N GLN A 463 22.49 -3.08 5.78
CA GLN A 463 21.11 -3.19 6.26
C GLN A 463 20.15 -2.27 5.46
N LYS A 464 20.56 -1.03 5.18
CA LYS A 464 19.76 -0.08 4.36
C LYS A 464 19.63 -0.54 2.91
N TYR A 465 20.69 -1.10 2.33
CA TYR A 465 20.64 -1.68 0.99
C TYR A 465 19.68 -2.89 0.93
N GLU A 466 19.76 -3.81 1.89
CA GLU A 466 18.85 -4.97 1.98
C GLU A 466 17.39 -4.56 2.18
N ALA A 467 17.12 -3.53 2.98
CA ALA A 467 15.77 -2.96 3.15
C ALA A 467 15.23 -2.39 1.82
N VAL A 468 16.01 -1.57 1.11
CA VAL A 468 15.62 -1.00 -0.19
C VAL A 468 15.38 -2.08 -1.25
N VAL A 469 16.17 -3.17 -1.24
CA VAL A 469 15.94 -4.33 -2.12
C VAL A 469 14.60 -5.01 -1.80
N ALA A 470 14.29 -5.23 -0.52
CA ALA A 470 13.02 -5.85 -0.11
C ALA A 470 11.80 -4.99 -0.47
N GLU A 471 11.88 -3.66 -0.31
CA GLU A 471 10.81 -2.74 -0.75
C GLU A 471 10.64 -2.75 -2.27
N LEU A 472 11.73 -2.80 -3.03
CA LEU A 472 11.72 -2.86 -4.49
C LEU A 472 11.10 -4.17 -5.01
N GLU A 473 11.33 -5.30 -4.34
CA GLU A 473 10.68 -6.58 -4.68
C GLU A 473 9.18 -6.55 -4.37
N LEU A 474 8.78 -5.95 -3.25
CA LEU A 474 7.37 -5.80 -2.89
C LEU A 474 6.62 -4.86 -3.85
N ALA A 475 7.24 -3.77 -4.27
CA ALA A 475 6.70 -2.87 -5.30
C ALA A 475 6.49 -3.59 -6.64
N LYS A 476 7.46 -4.42 -7.08
CA LYS A 476 7.33 -5.25 -8.30
C LYS A 476 6.20 -6.27 -8.19
N ALA A 477 5.98 -6.86 -7.02
CA ALA A 477 4.87 -7.78 -6.80
C ALA A 477 3.50 -7.08 -6.92
N ALA A 478 3.36 -5.87 -6.36
CA ALA A 478 2.16 -5.05 -6.51
C ALA A 478 1.93 -4.62 -7.97
N GLU A 479 2.99 -4.24 -8.70
CA GLU A 479 2.92 -3.92 -10.13
C GLU A 479 2.43 -5.12 -10.98
N GLN A 480 2.83 -6.34 -10.63
CA GLN A 480 2.37 -7.56 -11.31
C GLN A 480 0.89 -7.88 -11.03
N ASP A 481 0.41 -7.69 -9.80
CA ASP A 481 -1.02 -7.85 -9.48
C ASP A 481 -1.88 -6.80 -10.21
N VAL A 482 -1.47 -5.52 -10.20
CA VAL A 482 -2.15 -4.46 -10.97
C VAL A 482 -2.18 -4.78 -12.46
N ARG A 483 -1.06 -5.26 -13.04
CA ARG A 483 -1.00 -5.71 -14.44
C ARG A 483 -1.94 -6.88 -14.73
N MET A 484 -2.07 -7.83 -13.80
CA MET A 484 -2.98 -8.97 -13.94
C MET A 484 -4.45 -8.52 -13.91
N ARG A 485 -4.82 -7.66 -12.94
CA ARG A 485 -6.17 -7.08 -12.83
C ARG A 485 -6.54 -6.26 -14.06
N LEU A 486 -5.61 -5.46 -14.58
CA LEU A 486 -5.82 -4.69 -15.82
C LEU A 486 -6.18 -5.60 -17.00
N GLY A 487 -5.49 -6.74 -17.15
CA GLY A 487 -5.83 -7.74 -18.17
C GLY A 487 -7.25 -8.30 -18.04
N LEU A 488 -7.68 -8.62 -16.82
CA LEU A 488 -9.06 -9.09 -16.58
C LEU A 488 -10.11 -8.01 -16.89
N VAL A 489 -9.82 -6.75 -16.57
CA VAL A 489 -10.70 -5.61 -16.86
C VAL A 489 -10.79 -5.35 -18.37
N THR A 490 -9.68 -5.38 -19.11
CA THR A 490 -9.71 -5.21 -20.58
C THR A 490 -10.43 -6.36 -21.26
N GLU A 491 -10.24 -7.61 -20.80
CA GLU A 491 -11.01 -8.74 -21.30
C GLU A 491 -12.53 -8.60 -21.10
N GLU A 492 -12.98 -8.11 -19.94
CA GLU A 492 -14.41 -7.91 -19.68
C GLU A 492 -14.97 -6.69 -20.40
N ALA A 493 -14.18 -5.64 -20.61
CA ALA A 493 -14.53 -4.55 -21.52
C ALA A 493 -14.76 -5.08 -22.95
N ASP A 494 -13.86 -5.94 -23.47
CA ASP A 494 -14.03 -6.58 -24.78
C ASP A 494 -15.22 -7.54 -24.83
N LYS A 495 -15.52 -8.26 -23.74
CA LYS A 495 -16.70 -9.13 -23.64
C LYS A 495 -17.98 -8.29 -23.61
N SER A 496 -17.98 -7.15 -22.92
CA SER A 496 -19.11 -6.20 -22.86
C SER A 496 -19.34 -5.50 -24.20
N SER A 497 -18.28 -5.02 -24.85
CA SER A 497 -18.33 -4.44 -26.20
C SER A 497 -18.93 -5.42 -27.22
N ARG A 498 -18.49 -6.70 -27.19
CA ARG A 498 -19.07 -7.78 -28.04
C ARG A 498 -20.50 -8.18 -27.65
N ARG A 499 -20.97 -7.84 -26.44
CA ARG A 499 -22.40 -7.96 -26.06
C ARG A 499 -23.22 -6.78 -26.61
N ALA A 500 -22.70 -5.56 -26.49
CA ALA A 500 -23.34 -4.34 -27.01
C ALA A 500 -23.50 -4.36 -28.54
N ALA A 501 -22.46 -4.75 -29.28
CA ALA A 501 -22.51 -4.86 -30.75
C ALA A 501 -23.66 -5.77 -31.22
N ARG A 502 -23.78 -6.98 -30.64
CA ARG A 502 -24.87 -7.92 -30.94
C ARG A 502 -26.25 -7.40 -30.57
N ALA A 503 -26.34 -6.59 -29.51
CA ALA A 503 -27.60 -5.96 -29.12
C ALA A 503 -28.02 -4.88 -30.13
N SER A 504 -27.06 -4.12 -30.70
CA SER A 504 -27.32 -3.21 -31.83
C SER A 504 -27.78 -3.99 -33.06
N GLU A 505 -27.04 -5.02 -33.48
CA GLU A 505 -27.40 -5.87 -34.63
C GLU A 505 -28.83 -6.45 -34.51
N GLN A 506 -29.24 -6.85 -33.30
CA GLN A 506 -30.60 -7.31 -33.01
C GLN A 506 -31.64 -6.18 -33.06
N LEU A 507 -31.32 -5.00 -32.53
CA LEU A 507 -32.18 -3.81 -32.60
C LEU A 507 -32.41 -3.40 -34.06
N ASP A 508 -31.34 -3.32 -34.86
CA ASP A 508 -31.37 -2.94 -36.27
C ASP A 508 -32.20 -3.93 -37.11
N ALA A 509 -32.03 -5.24 -36.85
CA ALA A 509 -32.84 -6.29 -37.48
C ALA A 509 -34.34 -6.20 -37.12
N VAL A 510 -34.66 -5.89 -35.85
CA VAL A 510 -36.05 -5.68 -35.40
C VAL A 510 -36.65 -4.40 -36.00
N GLN A 511 -35.88 -3.33 -36.13
CA GLN A 511 -36.31 -2.10 -36.79
C GLN A 511 -36.59 -2.33 -38.28
N ALA A 512 -35.72 -3.06 -38.99
CA ALA A 512 -35.91 -3.43 -40.39
C ALA A 512 -37.20 -4.25 -40.59
N ALA A 513 -37.38 -5.32 -39.80
CA ALA A 513 -38.57 -6.17 -39.86
C ALA A 513 -39.87 -5.40 -39.51
N SER A 514 -39.80 -4.45 -38.57
CA SER A 514 -40.91 -3.55 -38.24
C SER A 514 -41.25 -2.62 -39.42
N GLY A 515 -40.24 -2.07 -40.10
CA GLY A 515 -40.41 -1.25 -41.31
C GLY A 515 -41.04 -2.03 -42.48
N GLU A 516 -40.62 -3.27 -42.71
CA GLU A 516 -41.24 -4.16 -43.70
C GLU A 516 -42.70 -4.47 -43.35
N MET A 517 -42.99 -4.80 -42.10
CA MET A 517 -44.36 -5.03 -41.62
C MET A 517 -45.23 -3.78 -41.79
N GLU A 518 -44.72 -2.58 -41.49
CA GLU A 518 -45.46 -1.33 -41.67
C GLU A 518 -45.68 -0.98 -43.16
N ALA A 519 -44.73 -1.33 -44.04
CA ALA A 519 -44.88 -1.19 -45.48
C ALA A 519 -45.99 -2.12 -46.03
N GLU A 520 -46.04 -3.39 -45.60
CA GLU A 520 -47.09 -4.32 -46.01
C GLU A 520 -48.46 -3.93 -45.41
N LEU A 521 -48.51 -3.41 -44.19
CA LEU A 521 -49.73 -2.82 -43.62
C LEU A 521 -50.22 -1.62 -44.44
N ARG A 522 -49.34 -0.76 -44.95
CA ARG A 522 -49.72 0.31 -45.90
C ARG A 522 -50.27 -0.26 -47.21
N ARG A 523 -49.63 -1.29 -47.78
CA ARG A 523 -50.09 -1.97 -49.00
C ARG A 523 -51.48 -2.59 -48.83
N LEU A 524 -51.72 -3.29 -47.73
CA LEU A 524 -53.01 -3.93 -47.41
C LEU A 524 -54.12 -2.89 -47.17
N ARG A 525 -53.82 -1.75 -46.53
CA ARG A 525 -54.77 -0.61 -46.41
C ARG A 525 -55.18 -0.10 -47.79
N VAL A 526 -54.23 0.14 -48.69
CA VAL A 526 -54.51 0.59 -50.07
C VAL A 526 -55.37 -0.42 -50.84
N GLN A 527 -55.09 -1.72 -50.70
CA GLN A 527 -55.95 -2.76 -51.31
C GLN A 527 -57.36 -2.77 -50.71
N SER A 528 -57.50 -2.66 -49.39
CA SER A 528 -58.80 -2.59 -48.72
C SER A 528 -59.63 -1.38 -49.18
N ASP A 529 -59.01 -0.21 -49.31
CA ASP A 529 -59.65 0.99 -49.84
C ASP A 529 -60.01 0.87 -51.33
N GLN A 530 -59.23 0.13 -52.13
CA GLN A 530 -59.56 -0.19 -53.52
C GLN A 530 -60.78 -1.13 -53.60
N TRP A 531 -60.83 -2.20 -52.80
CA TRP A 531 -61.97 -3.10 -52.73
C TRP A 531 -63.24 -2.38 -52.25
N ARG A 532 -63.12 -1.46 -51.27
CA ARG A 532 -64.23 -0.61 -50.82
C ARG A 532 -64.77 0.25 -51.97
N LYS A 533 -63.90 0.98 -52.67
CA LYS A 533 -64.28 1.82 -53.83
C LYS A 533 -64.89 1.00 -54.97
N ALA A 534 -64.40 -0.21 -55.22
CA ALA A 534 -64.97 -1.11 -56.22
C ALA A 534 -66.37 -1.60 -55.82
N ALA A 535 -66.59 -1.92 -54.54
CA ALA A 535 -67.90 -2.29 -54.01
C ALA A 535 -68.89 -1.10 -54.02
N GLU A 536 -68.43 0.09 -53.63
CA GLU A 536 -69.20 1.35 -53.72
C GLU A 536 -69.62 1.65 -55.17
N ALA A 537 -68.70 1.53 -56.13
CA ALA A 537 -68.98 1.73 -57.55
C ALA A 537 -69.94 0.66 -58.12
N ALA A 538 -69.80 -0.60 -57.72
CA ALA A 538 -70.71 -1.67 -58.11
C ALA A 538 -72.12 -1.46 -57.52
N ALA A 539 -72.22 -1.06 -56.25
CA ALA A 539 -73.49 -0.71 -55.62
C ALA A 539 -74.14 0.51 -56.27
N ALA A 540 -73.35 1.52 -56.65
CA ALA A 540 -73.84 2.68 -57.41
C ALA A 540 -74.34 2.30 -58.81
N ALA A 541 -73.65 1.39 -59.51
CA ALA A 541 -74.09 0.90 -60.82
C ALA A 541 -75.39 0.07 -60.74
N LEU A 542 -75.55 -0.75 -59.69
CA LEU A 542 -76.79 -1.49 -59.42
C LEU A 542 -77.94 -0.54 -59.03
N SER A 543 -77.67 0.46 -58.20
CA SER A 543 -78.65 1.46 -57.76
C SER A 543 -79.11 2.38 -58.91
N GLY A 544 -78.19 2.78 -59.78
CA GLY A 544 -78.49 3.53 -61.02
C GLY A 544 -79.21 2.71 -62.10
N GLY A 545 -79.42 1.40 -61.89
CA GLY A 545 -79.97 0.47 -62.87
C GLY A 545 -81.49 0.26 -62.85
N SER A 546 -82.23 0.85 -61.89
CA SER A 546 -83.69 0.65 -61.76
C SER A 546 -84.46 1.95 -61.54
N GLY A 547 -84.61 2.74 -62.61
CA GLY A 547 -85.57 3.83 -62.66
C GLY A 547 -86.99 3.32 -62.91
N GLY A 548 -87.79 3.19 -61.85
CA GLY A 548 -89.24 2.90 -61.89
C GLY A 548 -89.63 1.48 -61.47
N GLY A 549 -90.73 1.36 -60.72
CA GLY A 549 -91.28 0.07 -60.26
C GLY A 549 -91.74 0.10 -58.80
N ASP A 550 -93.02 0.35 -58.58
CA ASP A 550 -93.69 0.51 -57.27
C ASP A 550 -93.66 -0.71 -56.33
N ASN A 551 -94.15 -0.46 -55.10
CA ASN A 551 -94.73 -1.41 -54.12
C ASN A 551 -93.82 -2.12 -53.09
N ASN A 552 -93.66 -1.42 -51.95
CA ASN A 552 -94.30 -1.77 -50.67
C ASN A 552 -94.33 -3.26 -50.23
N GLY A 553 -93.60 -3.60 -49.15
CA GLY A 553 -93.98 -4.73 -48.28
C GLY A 553 -92.91 -5.23 -47.29
N ILE A 554 -93.08 -4.91 -46.00
CA ILE A 554 -92.72 -5.72 -44.79
C ILE A 554 -91.25 -6.21 -44.64
N GLY A 555 -90.53 -6.01 -43.53
CA GLY A 555 -90.81 -5.30 -42.27
C GLY A 555 -90.17 -5.95 -41.03
N LYS A 556 -89.21 -5.27 -40.37
CA LYS A 556 -88.40 -5.72 -39.19
C LYS A 556 -87.41 -6.86 -39.56
N THR A 557 -86.21 -6.98 -38.98
CA THR A 557 -85.72 -6.83 -37.58
C THR A 557 -84.25 -6.31 -37.56
N VAL A 558 -83.64 -5.85 -36.45
CA VAL A 558 -84.08 -5.53 -35.09
C VAL A 558 -83.23 -4.38 -34.55
N GLU A 559 -83.81 -3.46 -33.78
CA GLU A 559 -83.06 -2.52 -32.92
C GLU A 559 -83.13 -3.01 -31.47
N ARG A 560 -82.00 -2.97 -30.75
CA ARG A 560 -82.03 -2.97 -29.28
C ARG A 560 -80.83 -2.22 -28.70
N THR A 561 -81.13 -1.12 -28.03
CA THR A 561 -80.19 -0.20 -27.38
C THR A 561 -79.58 -0.77 -26.10
N GLY A 562 -78.38 -0.30 -25.74
CA GLY A 562 -77.72 -0.57 -24.45
C GLY A 562 -76.68 0.50 -24.11
N SER A 563 -77.14 1.67 -23.67
CA SER A 563 -76.28 2.73 -23.12
C SER A 563 -76.18 2.60 -21.61
N LEU A 564 -74.99 2.79 -21.04
CA LEU A 564 -74.77 3.41 -19.72
C LEU A 564 -73.26 3.65 -19.47
N GLU A 565 -72.94 4.86 -19.03
CA GLU A 565 -71.69 5.28 -18.38
C GLU A 565 -72.14 6.13 -17.18
N PRO A 566 -71.48 6.08 -16.00
CA PRO A 566 -70.39 7.04 -15.76
C PRO A 566 -69.26 6.61 -14.77
N GLU A 567 -68.03 7.04 -15.09
CA GLU A 567 -67.07 7.77 -14.23
C GLU A 567 -66.49 7.25 -12.87
N TYR A 568 -65.16 7.44 -12.77
CA TYR A 568 -64.33 7.86 -11.62
C TYR A 568 -63.77 6.89 -10.54
N ASN A 569 -62.44 6.69 -10.66
CA ASN A 569 -61.36 6.65 -9.64
C ASN A 569 -61.11 5.46 -8.68
N ASN A 570 -59.79 5.15 -8.59
CA ASN A 570 -59.01 4.48 -7.52
C ASN A 570 -59.44 3.06 -7.08
N SER A 571 -58.59 2.02 -7.14
CA SER A 571 -57.27 1.98 -6.47
C SER A 571 -56.42 0.73 -6.81
N ILE A 572 -55.09 0.88 -6.82
CA ILE A 572 -54.01 -0.09 -6.50
C ILE A 572 -54.09 -1.55 -7.02
N GLY A 573 -53.06 -2.00 -7.78
CA GLY A 573 -52.63 -3.42 -7.77
C GLY A 573 -51.86 -3.98 -8.99
N GLY A 574 -50.52 -3.90 -9.00
CA GLY A 574 -49.61 -4.66 -9.90
C GLY A 574 -49.60 -4.24 -11.38
N LYS A 575 -48.58 -3.61 -11.97
CA LYS A 575 -47.09 -3.71 -11.87
C LYS A 575 -46.47 -4.94 -12.56
N LEU A 576 -46.48 -4.95 -13.91
CA LEU A 576 -45.51 -5.70 -14.72
C LEU A 576 -44.96 -4.88 -15.90
N MET A 577 -43.65 -4.59 -15.80
CA MET A 577 -42.65 -4.45 -16.87
C MET A 577 -42.95 -3.60 -18.13
N SER A 578 -42.45 -2.37 -18.09
CA SER A 578 -41.72 -1.77 -19.21
C SER A 578 -40.32 -1.32 -18.74
N SER A 579 -39.33 -1.41 -19.63
CA SER A 579 -37.90 -1.03 -19.46
C SER A 579 -37.64 0.31 -20.18
N PRO A 580 -36.41 0.87 -20.26
CA PRO A 580 -35.14 0.62 -19.55
C PRO A 580 -34.52 1.93 -18.95
N PHE A 581 -33.21 1.88 -18.60
CA PHE A 581 -32.29 3.00 -18.25
C PHE A 581 -32.44 3.69 -16.88
N SER A 582 -31.32 3.73 -16.15
CA SER A 582 -30.91 4.80 -15.23
C SER A 582 -29.38 4.73 -15.15
N ASP A 583 -28.70 5.54 -15.97
CA ASP A 583 -27.30 5.88 -15.78
C ASP A 583 -27.27 7.12 -14.89
N ASP A 584 -26.93 6.96 -13.62
CA ASP A 584 -26.80 8.08 -12.68
C ASP A 584 -25.31 8.42 -12.52
N VAL A 585 -24.81 9.24 -13.46
CA VAL A 585 -23.56 9.98 -13.33
C VAL A 585 -23.85 11.47 -13.26
N ASP A 586 -23.54 12.09 -12.12
CA ASP A 586 -23.34 13.53 -12.01
C ASP A 586 -22.31 13.80 -10.90
N GLU A 587 -21.21 14.47 -11.25
CA GLU A 587 -20.47 15.27 -10.28
C GLU A 587 -21.18 16.62 -10.13
N GLU A 588 -21.42 17.07 -8.91
CA GLU A 588 -21.10 18.46 -8.61
C GLU A 588 -20.71 18.66 -7.13
N SER A 589 -19.56 19.30 -6.91
CA SER A 589 -19.13 19.77 -5.60
C SER A 589 -19.26 21.30 -5.53
N PRO A 590 -19.96 21.85 -4.53
CA PRO A 590 -19.79 23.25 -4.17
C PRO A 590 -19.36 23.46 -2.71
N SER A 591 -18.11 23.93 -2.55
CA SER A 591 -17.66 24.89 -1.52
C SER A 591 -18.21 24.78 -0.08
N GLY A 592 -17.47 24.13 0.82
CA GLY A 592 -17.62 24.27 2.28
C GLY A 592 -16.43 25.01 2.91
N VAL A 593 -16.52 26.34 3.07
CA VAL A 593 -15.45 27.13 3.69
C VAL A 593 -15.57 27.13 5.21
N THR A 594 -14.62 26.49 5.90
CA THR A 594 -14.37 26.70 7.33
C THR A 594 -12.88 26.87 7.60
N ALA A 595 -12.44 28.13 7.76
CA ALA A 595 -11.14 28.41 8.34
C ALA A 595 -11.19 28.22 9.87
N ALA A 596 -10.18 27.56 10.43
CA ALA A 596 -9.93 27.52 11.86
C ALA A 596 -8.43 27.79 12.09
N CYS A 597 -8.11 28.95 12.64
CA CYS A 597 -6.73 29.40 12.84
C CYS A 597 -6.21 29.11 14.25
N CYS A 598 -4.92 28.79 14.34
CA CYS A 598 -4.03 28.97 15.50
C CYS A 598 -4.31 28.19 16.80
N GLY A 599 -3.29 27.50 17.32
CA GLY A 599 -3.21 27.12 18.73
C GLY A 599 -2.39 25.86 19.00
N GLY A 600 -1.05 25.98 19.10
CA GLY A 600 -0.13 24.88 19.38
C GLY A 600 1.20 25.09 18.67
#